data_AF-A0A9D1F8U4-F1
#
_entry.id   AF-A0A9D1F8U4-F1
#
_cell.length_a   1.000
_cell.length_b   1.000
_cell.length_c   1.000
_cell.angle_alpha   90.00
_cell.angle_beta   90.00
_cell.angle_gamma   90.00
#
_symmetry.space_group_name_H-M   'P 1'
#
loop_
_entity.id
_entity.type
_entity.pdbx_description
1 polymer ?
#
loop_
_entity_poly.entity_id
_entity_poly.type
_entity_poly.pdbx_seq_one_letter_code
_entity_poly.pdbx_strand_id
1 'polypeptide(L)'
;MDKQTYLNRFSRAAYWQLGRLEAAEVVADYAELLEQRPPERDNTLVQDLGKPKAAVRLLTEQKSYRRWLWAFGIMGCCLLLLEALVLGAQYVYNQHLLADYGPFAVGMIVALVRFRPQFHSPKAPLPRGLLWALAGVLTCCTAAGVMLASLFNGAWDWPLESYGPTARLVLCVSSTVATAAGMFGAVRARVADRRWAALYVLGLTTAMISLQIMTALMGLSATDTHWLQQEGVRWAVLGGIGLVGTGVVLC
;
A
#
# COMPACT_ATOMS: atom_id res chain seq x y z
N MET A 1 2.71 -35.99 5.34
CA MET A 1 3.07 -34.64 4.85
C MET A 1 4.48 -34.40 5.34
N ASP A 2 5.43 -34.12 4.46
CA ASP A 2 6.85 -34.03 4.81
C ASP A 2 7.17 -32.83 5.75
N LYS A 3 8.22 -32.95 6.58
CA LYS A 3 8.61 -31.96 7.61
C LYS A 3 8.81 -30.57 7.01
N GLN A 4 9.51 -30.49 5.87
CA GLN A 4 9.80 -29.23 5.18
C GLN A 4 8.52 -28.56 4.66
N THR A 5 7.57 -29.36 4.16
CA THR A 5 6.28 -28.86 3.68
C THR A 5 5.42 -28.34 4.85
N TYR A 6 5.49 -29.00 6.02
CA TYR A 6 4.84 -28.53 7.24
C TYR A 6 5.40 -27.18 7.69
N LEU A 7 6.73 -27.08 7.82
CA LEU A 7 7.41 -25.86 8.26
C LEU A 7 7.13 -24.67 7.35
N ASN A 8 7.14 -24.86 6.02
CA ASN A 8 6.87 -23.75 5.10
C ASN A 8 5.42 -23.24 5.19
N ARG A 9 4.45 -24.12 5.44
CA ARG A 9 3.05 -23.72 5.69
C ARG A 9 2.88 -23.07 7.06
N PHE A 10 3.58 -23.57 8.07
CA PHE A 10 3.58 -23.01 9.43
C PHE A 10 4.21 -21.62 9.45
N SER A 11 5.39 -21.43 8.84
CA SER A 11 6.08 -20.15 8.80
C SER A 11 5.25 -19.08 8.11
N ARG A 12 4.64 -19.38 6.95
CA ARG A 12 3.73 -18.44 6.28
C ARG A 12 2.56 -18.02 7.16
N ALA A 13 1.99 -18.96 7.92
CA ALA A 13 0.89 -18.65 8.83
C ALA A 13 1.38 -17.84 10.05
N ALA A 14 2.56 -18.17 10.61
CA ALA A 14 3.16 -17.48 11.75
C ALA A 14 3.51 -16.03 11.42
N TYR A 15 4.19 -15.79 10.29
CA TYR A 15 4.53 -14.43 9.83
C TYR A 15 3.29 -13.56 9.59
N TRP A 16 2.17 -14.17 9.18
CA TRP A 16 0.91 -13.44 9.03
C TRP A 16 0.24 -13.13 10.37
N GLN A 17 0.20 -14.09 11.30
CA GLN A 17 -0.59 -13.99 12.53
C GLN A 17 0.16 -13.29 13.68
N LEU A 18 1.40 -13.68 13.98
CA LEU A 18 2.19 -13.16 15.11
C LEU A 18 2.99 -11.90 14.74
N GLY A 19 3.33 -11.71 13.47
CA GLY A 19 4.20 -10.62 13.01
C GLY A 19 5.68 -10.97 13.14
N ARG A 20 6.57 -10.23 12.46
CA ARG A 20 7.92 -10.71 12.14
C ARG A 20 8.77 -11.21 13.31
N LEU A 21 8.87 -10.43 14.40
CA LEU A 21 9.78 -10.75 15.51
C LEU A 21 9.32 -12.02 16.23
N GLU A 22 8.07 -12.03 16.69
CA GLU A 22 7.45 -13.19 17.35
C GLU A 22 7.38 -14.42 16.42
N ALA A 23 7.10 -14.22 15.13
CA ALA A 23 7.05 -15.32 14.17
C ALA A 23 8.42 -15.94 13.91
N ALA A 24 9.51 -15.16 13.92
CA ALA A 24 10.85 -15.69 13.70
C ALA A 24 11.29 -16.58 14.87
N GLU A 25 11.02 -16.17 16.10
CA GLU A 25 11.28 -16.94 17.32
C GLU A 25 10.46 -18.24 17.32
N VAL A 26 9.14 -18.14 17.15
CA VAL A 26 8.24 -19.31 17.13
C VAL A 26 8.57 -20.29 16.00
N VAL A 27 9.01 -19.80 14.84
CA VAL A 27 9.42 -20.67 13.72
C VAL A 27 10.75 -21.37 14.00
N ALA A 28 11.69 -20.70 14.67
CA ALA A 28 12.95 -21.33 15.07
C ALA A 28 12.70 -22.45 16.08
N ASP A 29 11.89 -22.18 17.11
CA ASP A 29 11.51 -23.19 18.12
C ASP A 29 10.81 -24.40 17.48
N TYR A 30 9.88 -24.15 16.53
CA TYR A 30 9.20 -25.23 15.81
C TYR A 30 10.13 -26.01 14.88
N ALA A 31 11.13 -25.36 14.28
CA ALA A 31 12.13 -26.04 13.46
C ALA A 31 12.97 -26.99 14.31
N GLU A 32 13.43 -26.53 15.48
CA GLU A 32 14.19 -27.35 16.42
C GLU A 32 13.38 -28.55 16.92
N LEU A 33 12.10 -28.34 17.29
CA LEU A 33 11.19 -29.42 17.68
C LEU A 33 10.98 -30.48 16.58
N LEU A 34 11.03 -30.07 15.31
CA LEU A 34 10.88 -30.99 14.17
C LEU A 34 12.18 -31.70 13.81
N GLU A 35 13.34 -31.09 14.08
CA GLU A 35 14.66 -31.73 13.95
C GLU A 35 14.87 -32.82 15.00
N GLN A 36 14.43 -32.58 16.24
CA GLN A 36 14.51 -33.56 17.34
C GLN A 36 13.57 -34.76 17.15
N ARG A 37 12.60 -34.70 16.21
CA ARG A 37 11.62 -35.77 15.98
C ARG A 37 12.21 -36.89 15.09
N PRO A 38 12.07 -38.17 15.46
CA PRO A 38 12.55 -39.29 14.66
C PRO A 38 11.81 -39.39 13.30
N PRO A 39 12.48 -39.77 12.21
CA PRO A 39 11.93 -39.76 10.85
C PRO A 39 10.75 -40.71 10.64
N GLU A 40 10.63 -41.77 11.45
CA GLU A 40 9.50 -42.71 11.42
C GLU A 40 8.15 -42.07 11.81
N ARG A 41 8.16 -40.93 12.51
CA ARG A 41 6.96 -40.20 12.95
C ARG A 41 6.54 -39.06 12.02
N ASP A 42 7.07 -39.01 10.80
CA ASP A 42 6.71 -37.98 9.81
C ASP A 42 5.32 -38.18 9.19
N ASN A 43 4.84 -39.42 9.19
CA ASN A 43 3.49 -39.72 8.73
C ASN A 43 2.39 -39.31 9.73
N THR A 44 2.70 -39.21 11.04
CA THR A 44 1.75 -38.79 12.09
C THR A 44 1.90 -37.32 12.50
N LEU A 45 2.73 -36.54 11.80
CA LEU A 45 3.05 -35.14 12.13
C LEU A 45 1.82 -34.24 12.32
N VAL A 46 0.83 -34.39 11.45
CA VAL A 46 -0.43 -33.62 11.48
C VAL A 46 -1.36 -34.09 12.62
N GLN A 47 -1.20 -35.33 13.08
CA GLN A 47 -2.00 -35.92 14.13
C GLN A 47 -1.52 -35.46 15.51
N ASP A 48 -0.20 -35.37 15.70
CA ASP A 48 0.41 -34.96 16.97
C ASP A 48 0.46 -33.43 17.16
N LEU A 49 0.92 -32.69 16.13
CA LEU A 49 1.06 -31.23 16.20
C LEU A 49 -0.18 -30.48 15.69
N GLY A 50 -1.16 -31.20 15.17
CA GLY A 50 -2.32 -30.62 14.51
C GLY A 50 -1.99 -29.96 13.17
N LYS A 51 -3.01 -29.37 12.54
CA LYS A 51 -2.85 -28.63 11.29
C LYS A 51 -1.99 -27.38 11.53
N PRO A 52 -1.06 -27.02 10.63
CA PRO A 52 -0.11 -25.92 10.86
C PRO A 52 -0.81 -24.57 11.11
N LYS A 53 -1.93 -24.29 10.43
CA LYS A 53 -2.73 -23.08 10.70
C LYS A 53 -3.42 -23.08 12.07
N ALA A 54 -3.77 -24.26 12.59
CA ALA A 54 -4.40 -24.40 13.90
C ALA A 54 -3.36 -24.23 15.01
N ALA A 55 -2.16 -24.80 14.84
CA ALA A 55 -1.04 -24.65 15.76
C ALA A 55 -0.64 -23.17 15.95
N VAL A 56 -0.45 -22.43 14.85
CA VAL A 56 -0.15 -20.98 14.92
C VAL A 56 -1.27 -20.21 15.61
N ARG A 57 -2.53 -20.57 15.37
CA ARG A 57 -3.69 -19.88 15.96
C ARG A 57 -3.76 -20.04 17.48
N LEU A 58 -3.23 -21.14 18.02
CA LEU A 58 -3.14 -21.36 19.48
C LEU A 58 -2.03 -20.49 20.11
N LEU A 59 -0.95 -20.27 19.37
CA LEU A 59 0.19 -19.45 19.80
C LEU A 59 -0.08 -17.94 19.65
N THR A 60 -1.01 -17.56 18.77
CA THR A 60 -1.29 -16.16 18.47
C THR A 60 -2.18 -15.53 19.53
N GLU A 61 -1.76 -14.39 20.09
CA GLU A 61 -2.64 -13.56 20.90
C GLU A 61 -3.77 -12.96 20.04
N GLN A 62 -4.96 -13.57 20.15
CA GLN A 62 -6.08 -13.32 19.24
C GLN A 62 -6.56 -11.85 19.22
N LYS A 63 -6.37 -11.12 20.33
CA LYS A 63 -6.70 -9.69 20.45
C LYS A 63 -5.78 -8.80 19.60
N SER A 64 -4.47 -9.06 19.64
CA SER A 64 -3.47 -8.32 18.85
C SER A 64 -3.68 -8.53 17.35
N TYR A 65 -3.93 -9.78 16.94
CA TYR A 65 -4.23 -10.12 15.54
C TYR A 65 -5.51 -9.45 15.02
N ARG A 66 -6.60 -9.46 15.80
CA ARG A 66 -7.85 -8.78 15.41
C ARG A 66 -7.68 -7.27 15.26
N ARG A 67 -6.97 -6.62 16.18
CA ARG A 67 -6.69 -5.17 16.08
C ARG A 67 -5.92 -4.84 14.80
N TRP A 68 -4.95 -5.68 14.43
CA TRP A 68 -4.21 -5.50 13.18
C TRP A 68 -5.11 -5.74 11.96
N LEU A 69 -5.96 -6.76 11.96
CA LEU A 69 -6.88 -7.03 10.85
C LEU A 69 -7.86 -5.87 10.63
N TRP A 70 -8.35 -5.25 11.70
CA TRP A 70 -9.15 -4.03 11.61
C TRP A 70 -8.37 -2.86 10.99
N ALA A 71 -7.13 -2.61 11.43
CA ALA A 71 -6.30 -1.58 10.83
C ALA A 71 -6.00 -1.84 9.35
N PHE A 72 -5.70 -3.09 8.99
CA PHE A 72 -5.49 -3.50 7.59
C PHE A 72 -6.76 -3.31 6.76
N GLY A 73 -7.92 -3.69 7.30
CA GLY A 73 -9.22 -3.46 6.68
C GLY A 73 -9.47 -1.97 6.44
N ILE A 74 -9.26 -1.11 7.44
CA ILE A 74 -9.42 0.33 7.32
C ILE A 74 -8.48 0.90 6.24
N MET A 75 -7.19 0.55 6.29
CA MET A 75 -6.21 1.00 5.28
C MET A 75 -6.60 0.58 3.86
N GLY A 76 -7.03 -0.67 3.68
CA GLY A 76 -7.50 -1.20 2.41
C GLY A 76 -8.78 -0.50 1.93
N CYS A 77 -9.76 -0.30 2.82
CA CYS A 77 -10.98 0.43 2.52
C CYS A 77 -10.69 1.87 2.10
N CYS A 78 -9.83 2.60 2.81
CA CYS A 78 -9.45 3.97 2.45
C CYS A 78 -8.84 4.04 1.05
N LEU A 79 -7.93 3.12 0.74
CA LEU A 79 -7.26 3.07 -0.56
C LEU A 79 -8.22 2.72 -1.70
N LEU A 80 -9.08 1.70 -1.50
CA LEU A 80 -10.06 1.27 -2.49
C LEU A 80 -11.19 2.29 -2.67
N LEU A 81 -11.61 3.00 -1.62
CA LEU A 81 -12.56 4.10 -1.72
C LEU A 81 -12.00 5.21 -2.60
N LEU A 82 -10.73 5.57 -2.39
CA LEU A 82 -10.09 6.61 -3.18
C LEU A 82 -9.96 6.21 -4.66
N GLU A 83 -9.59 4.96 -4.92
CA GLU A 83 -9.56 4.39 -6.28
C GLU A 83 -10.96 4.35 -6.93
N ALA A 84 -11.98 3.95 -6.19
CA ALA A 84 -13.36 3.94 -6.67
C ALA A 84 -13.84 5.35 -7.02
N LEU A 85 -13.43 6.37 -6.26
CA LEU A 85 -13.71 7.77 -6.57
C LEU A 85 -12.99 8.22 -7.84
N VAL A 86 -11.72 7.83 -8.06
CA VAL A 86 -10.98 8.16 -9.31
C VAL A 86 -11.68 7.56 -10.53
N LEU A 87 -12.09 6.29 -10.46
CA LEU A 87 -12.75 5.59 -11.56
C LEU A 87 -14.19 6.10 -11.79
N GLY A 88 -14.91 6.39 -10.70
CA GLY A 88 -16.31 6.82 -10.68
C GLY A 88 -16.54 8.32 -10.77
N ALA A 89 -15.47 9.12 -10.90
CA ALA A 89 -15.52 10.59 -10.79
C ALA A 89 -16.55 11.27 -11.72
N GLN A 90 -16.97 10.61 -12.81
CA GLN A 90 -18.00 11.11 -13.72
C GLN A 90 -19.42 11.16 -13.12
N TYR A 91 -19.72 10.33 -12.11
CA TYR A 91 -21.08 10.18 -11.58
C TYR A 91 -21.36 10.99 -10.31
N VAL A 92 -20.30 11.50 -9.66
CA VAL A 92 -20.40 12.19 -8.37
C VAL A 92 -19.86 13.62 -8.54
N TYR A 93 -20.49 14.40 -9.42
CA TYR A 93 -20.17 15.83 -9.59
C TYR A 93 -20.45 16.66 -8.32
N ASN A 94 -21.17 16.09 -7.34
CA ASN A 94 -21.48 16.71 -6.05
C ASN A 94 -20.54 16.15 -4.95
N GLN A 95 -19.24 16.43 -5.07
CA GLN A 95 -18.22 15.96 -4.12
C GLN A 95 -18.16 16.84 -2.88
N HIS A 96 -18.31 16.23 -1.70
CA HIS A 96 -18.02 16.88 -0.43
C HIS A 96 -16.53 16.75 -0.10
N LEU A 97 -15.87 17.85 0.31
CA LEU A 97 -14.47 17.86 0.78
C LEU A 97 -14.16 16.71 1.76
N LEU A 98 -15.11 16.38 2.64
CA LEU A 98 -14.95 15.30 3.62
C LEU A 98 -14.81 13.90 2.99
N ALA A 99 -15.42 13.68 1.82
CA ALA A 99 -15.40 12.38 1.14
C ALA A 99 -14.03 12.08 0.51
N ASP A 100 -13.29 13.09 0.05
CA ASP A 100 -11.98 12.91 -0.59
C ASP A 100 -10.85 12.94 0.45
N TYR A 101 -10.84 13.97 1.31
CA TYR A 101 -9.77 14.16 2.30
C TYR A 101 -9.90 13.22 3.51
N GLY A 102 -11.11 12.74 3.83
CA GLY A 102 -11.38 11.83 4.94
C GLY A 102 -10.65 10.50 4.81
N PRO A 103 -10.85 9.72 3.74
CA PRO A 103 -10.16 8.46 3.50
C PRO A 103 -8.64 8.63 3.45
N PHE A 104 -8.15 9.72 2.85
CA PHE A 104 -6.72 10.04 2.81
C PHE A 104 -6.15 10.27 4.22
N ALA A 105 -6.75 11.14 5.01
CA ALA A 105 -6.28 11.46 6.36
C ALA A 105 -6.33 10.23 7.27
N VAL A 106 -7.43 9.47 7.24
CA VAL A 106 -7.58 8.24 8.04
C VAL A 106 -6.56 7.19 7.63
N GLY A 107 -6.38 6.94 6.33
CA GLY A 107 -5.38 5.99 5.82
C GLY A 107 -3.96 6.37 6.24
N MET A 108 -3.61 7.65 6.12
CA MET A 108 -2.31 8.19 6.53
C MET A 108 -2.07 8.05 8.03
N ILE A 109 -3.02 8.46 8.87
CA ILE A 109 -2.90 8.41 10.34
C ILE A 109 -2.77 6.96 10.80
N VAL A 110 -3.61 6.06 10.29
CA VAL A 110 -3.58 4.63 10.67
C VAL A 110 -2.25 4.00 10.27
N ALA A 111 -1.74 4.29 9.06
CA ALA A 111 -0.44 3.81 8.62
C ALA A 111 0.69 4.31 9.53
N LEU A 112 0.73 5.62 9.82
CA LEU A 112 1.77 6.21 10.66
C LEU A 112 1.71 5.72 12.10
N VAL A 113 0.52 5.61 12.70
CA VAL A 113 0.35 5.12 14.08
C VAL A 113 0.74 3.64 14.19
N ARG A 114 0.39 2.82 13.19
CA ARG A 114 0.58 1.37 13.28
C ARG A 114 1.98 0.92 12.87
N PHE A 115 2.63 1.64 11.96
CA PHE A 115 3.99 1.39 11.51
C PHE A 115 5.00 2.37 12.11
N ARG A 116 4.69 2.93 13.29
CA ARG A 116 5.54 3.91 13.97
C ARG A 116 7.00 3.49 13.98
N PRO A 117 7.93 4.41 13.67
CA PRO A 117 9.34 4.11 13.71
C PRO A 117 9.78 3.84 15.15
N GLN A 118 10.23 2.61 15.41
CA GLN A 118 11.04 2.30 16.58
C GLN A 118 12.40 2.97 16.38
N PHE A 119 12.60 4.08 17.08
CA PHE A 119 13.81 4.91 17.03
C PHE A 119 15.09 4.18 17.47
N HIS A 120 14.96 3.02 18.12
CA HIS A 120 16.07 2.30 18.77
C HIS A 120 16.59 1.09 17.99
N SER A 121 16.08 0.81 16.78
CA SER A 121 16.59 -0.32 15.98
C SER A 121 17.83 0.10 15.18
N PRO A 122 18.91 -0.71 15.16
CA PRO A 122 20.09 -0.40 14.36
C PRO A 122 19.72 -0.26 12.87
N LYS A 123 20.39 0.67 12.16
CA LYS A 123 20.15 1.01 10.75
C LYS A 123 20.48 -0.17 9.83
N ALA A 124 19.58 -1.16 9.76
CA ALA A 124 19.66 -2.23 8.79
C ALA A 124 19.46 -1.67 7.36
N PRO A 125 20.19 -2.17 6.36
CA PRO A 125 20.07 -1.72 4.97
C PRO A 125 18.64 -1.90 4.45
N LEU A 126 18.20 -1.01 3.56
CA LEU A 126 16.89 -1.10 2.92
C LEU A 126 16.80 -2.39 2.07
N PRO A 127 15.68 -3.12 2.12
CA PRO A 127 15.53 -4.30 1.29
C PRO A 127 15.54 -3.89 -0.19
N ARG A 128 16.44 -4.47 -0.99
CA ARG A 128 16.61 -4.12 -2.42
C ARG A 128 15.29 -4.16 -3.20
N GLY A 129 14.41 -5.09 -2.90
CA GLY A 129 13.09 -5.18 -3.53
C GLY A 129 12.16 -3.99 -3.26
N LEU A 130 12.27 -3.36 -2.08
CA LEU A 130 11.51 -2.14 -1.77
C LEU A 130 12.00 -0.95 -2.59
N LEU A 131 13.33 -0.84 -2.78
CA LEU A 131 13.92 0.22 -3.60
C LEU A 131 13.42 0.13 -5.05
N TRP A 132 13.42 -1.07 -5.64
CA TRP A 132 12.89 -1.27 -6.99
C TRP A 132 11.41 -0.99 -7.10
N ALA A 133 10.61 -1.40 -6.10
CA ALA A 133 9.18 -1.11 -6.09
C ALA A 133 8.89 0.39 -5.97
N LEU A 134 9.60 1.11 -5.09
CA LEU A 134 9.47 2.56 -4.94
C LEU A 134 9.89 3.27 -6.22
N ALA A 135 11.04 2.90 -6.79
CA ALA A 135 11.52 3.47 -8.05
C ALA A 135 10.55 3.20 -9.21
N GLY A 136 9.93 2.02 -9.26
CA GLY A 136 8.92 1.68 -10.26
C GLY A 136 7.67 2.57 -10.17
N VAL A 137 7.12 2.74 -8.96
CA VAL A 137 5.94 3.61 -8.77
C VAL A 137 6.29 5.07 -9.03
N LEU A 138 7.47 5.53 -8.59
CA LEU A 138 7.90 6.91 -8.83
C LEU A 138 8.08 7.19 -10.33
N THR A 139 8.71 6.26 -11.06
CA THR A 139 8.85 6.33 -12.52
C THR A 139 7.50 6.34 -13.23
N CYS A 140 6.54 5.55 -12.75
CA CYS A 140 5.19 5.56 -13.31
C CYS A 140 4.49 6.90 -13.07
N CYS A 141 4.63 7.49 -11.88
CA CYS A 141 4.07 8.79 -11.55
C CYS A 141 4.71 9.92 -12.37
N THR A 142 6.05 9.91 -12.54
CA THR A 142 6.74 10.92 -13.34
C THR A 142 6.39 10.78 -14.82
N ALA A 143 6.31 9.57 -15.35
CA ALA A 143 5.86 9.34 -16.72
C ALA A 143 4.42 9.83 -16.95
N ALA A 144 3.50 9.56 -16.03
CA ALA A 144 2.13 10.07 -16.09
C ALA A 144 2.10 11.61 -16.04
N GLY A 145 2.88 12.23 -15.16
CA GLY A 145 2.99 13.68 -15.05
C GLY A 145 3.58 14.33 -16.28
N VAL A 146 4.65 13.76 -16.86
CA VAL A 146 5.24 14.23 -18.12
C VAL A 146 4.23 14.11 -19.25
N MET A 147 3.53 12.98 -19.36
CA MET A 147 2.52 12.78 -20.40
C MET A 147 1.37 13.79 -20.30
N LEU A 148 0.90 14.08 -19.08
CA LEU A 148 -0.07 15.14 -18.82
C LEU A 148 0.48 16.53 -19.18
N ALA A 149 1.72 16.86 -18.81
CA ALA A 149 2.33 18.14 -19.14
C ALA A 149 2.52 18.31 -20.67
N SER A 150 2.92 17.25 -21.38
CA SER A 150 3.04 17.22 -22.84
C SER A 150 1.69 17.42 -23.53
N LEU A 151 0.62 16.83 -22.98
CA LEU A 151 -0.76 17.06 -23.40
C LEU A 151 -1.11 18.56 -23.26
N PHE A 152 -0.90 19.17 -22.09
CA PHE A 152 -1.26 20.59 -21.89
C PHE A 152 -0.43 21.57 -22.71
N ASN A 153 0.86 21.28 -22.95
CA ASN A 153 1.74 22.15 -23.72
C ASN A 153 1.54 22.01 -25.25
N GLY A 154 0.63 21.14 -25.71
CA GLY A 154 0.44 20.90 -27.15
C GLY A 154 1.69 20.37 -27.83
N ALA A 155 2.53 19.61 -27.12
CA ALA A 155 3.80 19.09 -27.66
C ALA A 155 3.60 18.07 -28.80
N TRP A 156 2.37 17.55 -28.93
CA TRP A 156 1.94 16.66 -30.01
C TRP A 156 0.70 17.20 -30.70
N ASP A 157 0.64 17.07 -32.02
CA ASP A 157 -0.52 17.34 -32.86
C ASP A 157 -1.59 16.25 -32.67
N TRP A 158 -2.24 16.24 -31.52
CA TRP A 158 -3.39 15.39 -31.26
C TRP A 158 -4.71 16.11 -31.57
N PRO A 159 -5.76 15.37 -31.99
CA PRO A 159 -7.08 15.94 -32.13
C PRO A 159 -7.60 16.37 -30.76
N LEU A 160 -8.11 17.59 -30.66
CA LEU A 160 -8.63 18.22 -29.44
C LEU A 160 -9.66 17.35 -28.70
N GLU A 161 -10.45 16.57 -29.43
CA GLU A 161 -11.45 15.64 -28.88
C GLU A 161 -10.83 14.50 -28.05
N SER A 162 -9.57 14.13 -28.32
CA SER A 162 -8.89 13.02 -27.67
C SER A 162 -8.18 13.39 -26.37
N TYR A 163 -8.01 14.67 -26.05
CA TYR A 163 -7.25 15.12 -24.87
C TYR A 163 -7.90 14.71 -23.55
N GLY A 164 -9.21 14.92 -23.41
CA GLY A 164 -9.94 14.55 -22.20
C GLY A 164 -9.89 13.04 -21.91
N PRO A 165 -10.25 12.17 -22.87
CA PRO A 165 -10.17 10.72 -22.70
C PRO A 165 -8.76 10.19 -22.42
N THR A 166 -7.73 10.73 -23.09
CA THR A 166 -6.33 10.28 -22.87
C THR A 166 -5.80 10.71 -21.50
N ALA A 167 -6.01 11.96 -21.09
CA ALA A 167 -5.63 12.43 -19.75
C ALA A 167 -6.29 11.58 -18.65
N ARG A 168 -7.58 11.26 -18.83
CA ARG A 168 -8.31 10.37 -17.93
C ARG A 168 -7.69 8.97 -17.86
N LEU A 169 -7.40 8.37 -19.01
CA LEU A 169 -6.81 7.03 -19.06
C LEU A 169 -5.47 6.98 -18.32
N VAL A 170 -4.61 7.96 -18.54
CA VAL A 170 -3.30 8.08 -17.88
C VAL A 170 -3.47 8.18 -16.35
N LEU A 171 -4.41 8.99 -15.87
CA LEU A 171 -4.70 9.15 -14.45
C LEU A 171 -5.28 7.86 -13.82
N CYS A 172 -6.20 7.17 -14.51
CA CYS A 172 -6.74 5.90 -14.04
C CYS A 172 -5.68 4.79 -14.00
N VAL A 173 -4.85 4.67 -15.03
CA VAL A 173 -3.79 3.64 -15.08
C VAL A 173 -2.74 3.91 -14.01
N SER A 174 -2.29 5.15 -13.85
CA SER A 174 -1.32 5.49 -12.79
C SER A 174 -1.89 5.29 -11.38
N SER A 175 -3.16 5.64 -11.15
CA SER A 175 -3.85 5.40 -9.86
C SER A 175 -4.00 3.92 -9.55
N THR A 176 -4.51 3.11 -10.50
CA THR A 176 -4.67 1.66 -10.31
C THR A 176 -3.35 0.96 -9.98
N VAL A 177 -2.27 1.31 -10.68
CA VAL A 177 -0.93 0.78 -10.43
C VAL A 177 -0.44 1.19 -9.03
N ALA A 178 -0.63 2.44 -8.65
CA ALA A 178 -0.24 2.95 -7.34
C ALA A 178 -1.05 2.31 -6.20
N THR A 179 -2.35 2.11 -6.39
CA THR A 179 -3.26 1.41 -5.47
C THR A 179 -2.87 -0.05 -5.29
N ALA A 180 -2.57 -0.76 -6.39
CA ALA A 180 -2.10 -2.14 -6.33
C ALA A 180 -0.76 -2.25 -5.58
N ALA A 181 0.19 -1.34 -5.88
CA ALA A 181 1.47 -1.26 -5.20
C ALA A 181 1.30 -0.92 -3.70
N GLY A 182 0.36 -0.04 -3.36
CA GLY A 182 0.05 0.35 -1.99
C GLY A 182 -0.53 -0.81 -1.17
N MET A 183 -1.46 -1.58 -1.75
CA MET A 183 -2.01 -2.79 -1.13
C MET A 183 -0.93 -3.84 -0.91
N PHE A 184 -0.07 -4.06 -1.92
CA PHE A 184 1.09 -4.95 -1.79
C PHE A 184 2.05 -4.49 -0.69
N GLY A 185 2.29 -3.18 -0.60
CA GLY A 185 3.05 -2.55 0.48
C GLY A 185 2.48 -2.85 1.86
N ALA A 186 1.17 -2.71 2.06
CA ALA A 186 0.50 -2.98 3.34
C ALA A 186 0.63 -4.45 3.78
N VAL A 187 0.52 -5.40 2.83
CA VAL A 187 0.71 -6.84 3.08
C VAL A 187 2.16 -7.13 3.47
N ARG A 188 3.13 -6.60 2.70
CA ARG A 188 4.57 -6.78 2.96
C ARG A 188 5.02 -6.07 4.23
N ALA A 189 4.31 -5.02 4.65
CA ALA A 189 4.61 -4.29 5.88
C ALA A 189 4.43 -5.16 7.14
N ARG A 190 3.51 -6.12 7.10
CA ARG A 190 3.29 -7.08 8.20
C ARG A 190 4.24 -8.27 8.14
N VAL A 191 4.45 -8.82 6.93
CA VAL A 191 5.16 -10.09 6.73
C VAL A 191 6.68 -9.91 6.67
N ALA A 192 7.15 -8.83 6.03
CA ALA A 192 8.57 -8.63 5.74
C ALA A 192 9.17 -7.49 6.56
N ASP A 193 8.71 -6.26 6.38
CA ASP A 193 9.33 -5.11 7.03
C ASP A 193 8.38 -3.92 7.11
N ARG A 194 8.35 -3.20 8.25
CA ARG A 194 7.48 -2.01 8.42
C ARG A 194 7.65 -0.99 7.29
N ARG A 195 8.85 -0.91 6.73
CA ARG A 195 9.25 0.04 5.67
C ARG A 195 8.47 -0.15 4.37
N TRP A 196 7.89 -1.32 4.13
CA TRP A 196 6.98 -1.54 3.00
C TRP A 196 5.68 -0.73 3.13
N ALA A 197 5.34 -0.21 4.31
CA ALA A 197 4.23 0.74 4.44
C ALA A 197 4.52 2.09 3.75
N ALA A 198 5.78 2.39 3.39
CA ALA A 198 6.09 3.54 2.54
C ALA A 198 5.45 3.41 1.16
N LEU A 199 5.36 2.20 0.60
CA LEU A 199 4.63 1.97 -0.66
C LEU A 199 3.13 2.21 -0.51
N TYR A 200 2.56 1.87 0.67
CA TYR A 200 1.16 2.18 0.96
C TYR A 200 0.91 3.69 1.00
N VAL A 201 1.74 4.44 1.74
CA VAL A 201 1.64 5.90 1.81
C VAL A 201 1.79 6.52 0.43
N LEU A 202 2.78 6.07 -0.34
CA LEU A 202 3.01 6.58 -1.69
C LEU A 202 1.82 6.28 -2.61
N GLY A 203 1.30 5.05 -2.61
CA GLY A 203 0.11 4.67 -3.37
C GLY A 203 -1.13 5.50 -3.01
N LEU A 204 -1.37 5.71 -1.71
CA LEU A 204 -2.47 6.51 -1.19
C LEU A 204 -2.36 7.99 -1.64
N THR A 205 -1.14 8.54 -1.64
CA THR A 205 -0.90 9.92 -2.06
C THR A 205 -1.05 10.10 -3.57
N THR A 206 -0.59 9.13 -4.37
CA THR A 206 -0.77 9.16 -5.82
C THR A 206 -2.24 9.10 -6.18
N ALA A 207 -3.02 8.19 -5.58
CA ALA A 207 -4.46 8.11 -5.82
C ALA A 207 -5.19 9.41 -5.44
N MET A 208 -4.79 10.07 -4.35
CA MET A 208 -5.35 11.37 -3.95
C MET A 208 -5.03 12.47 -4.97
N ILE A 209 -3.78 12.55 -5.42
CA ILE A 209 -3.35 13.53 -6.42
C ILE A 209 -4.08 13.28 -7.75
N SER A 210 -4.18 12.03 -8.18
CA SER A 210 -4.92 11.66 -9.40
C SER A 210 -6.40 12.06 -9.32
N LEU A 211 -7.04 11.88 -8.17
CA LEU A 211 -8.42 12.33 -7.93
C LEU A 211 -8.54 13.86 -8.03
N GLN A 212 -7.63 14.60 -7.40
CA GLN A 212 -7.65 16.06 -7.42
C GLN A 212 -7.42 16.63 -8.83
N ILE A 213 -6.55 16.00 -9.63
CA ILE A 213 -6.34 16.40 -11.02
C ILE A 213 -7.59 16.09 -11.86
N MET A 214 -8.21 14.92 -11.66
CA MET A 214 -9.42 14.52 -12.38
C MET A 214 -10.61 15.46 -12.09
N THR A 215 -10.79 15.83 -10.83
CA THR A 215 -11.86 16.73 -10.40
C THR A 215 -11.66 18.15 -10.91
N ALA A 216 -10.41 18.65 -10.88
CA ALA A 216 -10.05 19.90 -11.53
C ALA A 216 -10.38 19.87 -13.02
N LEU A 217 -9.96 18.81 -13.74
CA LEU A 217 -10.24 18.64 -15.17
C LEU A 217 -11.73 18.67 -15.52
N MET A 218 -12.59 18.07 -14.68
CA MET A 218 -14.05 18.06 -14.89
C MET A 218 -14.74 19.35 -14.43
N GLY A 219 -14.14 20.10 -13.50
CA GLY A 219 -14.66 21.37 -12.99
C GLY A 219 -14.34 22.58 -13.86
N LEU A 220 -13.51 22.42 -14.89
CA LEU A 220 -13.08 23.50 -15.76
C LEU A 220 -14.21 24.05 -16.64
N SER A 221 -14.75 25.21 -16.27
CA SER A 221 -15.35 26.14 -17.21
C SER A 221 -14.25 26.94 -17.92
N ALA A 222 -14.29 27.02 -19.25
CA ALA A 222 -13.21 27.42 -20.15
C ALA A 222 -12.63 28.85 -20.03
N THR A 223 -12.89 29.61 -18.95
CA THR A 223 -12.68 31.07 -18.93
C THR A 223 -11.59 31.59 -18.00
N ASP A 224 -11.07 30.82 -17.05
CA ASP A 224 -10.01 31.29 -16.15
C ASP A 224 -8.68 30.59 -16.43
N THR A 225 -7.57 31.31 -16.27
CA THR A 225 -6.19 30.79 -16.42
C THR A 225 -5.43 30.79 -15.09
N HIS A 226 -5.98 31.42 -14.05
CA HIS A 226 -5.37 31.50 -12.71
C HIS A 226 -5.59 30.24 -11.86
N TRP A 227 -6.56 29.38 -12.23
CA TRP A 227 -6.85 28.13 -11.51
C TRP A 227 -5.60 27.24 -11.41
N LEU A 228 -4.90 27.01 -12.52
CA LEU A 228 -3.68 26.18 -12.59
C LEU A 228 -2.63 26.51 -11.52
N GLN A 229 -2.44 27.79 -11.20
CA GLN A 229 -1.51 28.20 -10.15
C GLN A 229 -2.03 27.84 -8.75
N GLN A 230 -3.33 28.02 -8.50
CA GLN A 230 -3.96 27.75 -7.21
C GLN A 230 -4.14 26.25 -6.94
N GLU A 231 -4.56 25.45 -7.92
CA GLU A 231 -4.60 23.99 -7.77
C GLU A 231 -3.19 23.37 -7.75
N GLY A 232 -2.24 23.92 -8.51
CA GLY A 232 -0.85 23.45 -8.52
C GLY A 232 -0.19 23.50 -7.15
N VAL A 233 -0.42 24.59 -6.38
CA VAL A 233 0.06 24.69 -4.99
C VAL A 233 -0.56 23.62 -4.11
N ARG A 234 -1.86 23.32 -4.26
CA ARG A 234 -2.54 22.27 -3.47
C ARG A 234 -1.95 20.89 -3.75
N TRP A 235 -1.70 20.56 -5.03
CA TRP A 235 -1.09 19.30 -5.41
C TRP A 235 0.35 19.18 -4.88
N ALA A 236 1.13 20.27 -4.92
CA ALA A 236 2.47 20.31 -4.36
C ALA A 236 2.47 20.08 -2.84
N VAL A 237 1.53 20.69 -2.11
CA VAL A 237 1.36 20.47 -0.66
C VAL A 237 0.99 19.02 -0.37
N LEU A 238 0.05 18.42 -1.09
CA LEU A 238 -0.33 17.01 -0.93
C LEU A 238 0.83 16.06 -1.24
N GLY A 239 1.58 16.31 -2.31
CA GLY A 239 2.80 15.57 -2.64
C GLY A 239 3.87 15.69 -1.55
N GLY A 240 4.06 16.89 -1.00
CA GLY A 240 4.96 17.13 0.14
C GLY A 240 4.56 16.34 1.38
N ILE A 241 3.27 16.36 1.76
CA ILE A 241 2.74 15.56 2.88
C ILE A 241 2.98 14.07 2.64
N GLY A 242 2.76 13.60 1.41
CA GLY A 242 3.03 12.22 1.02
C GLY A 242 4.50 11.83 1.15
N LEU A 243 5.41 12.67 0.65
CA LEU A 243 6.85 12.45 0.74
C LEU A 243 7.35 12.47 2.19
N VAL A 244 6.86 13.39 3.02
CA VAL A 244 7.18 13.40 4.46
C VAL A 244 6.67 12.12 5.12
N GLY A 245 5.43 11.70 4.81
CA GLY A 245 4.85 10.46 5.34
C GLY A 245 5.65 9.22 4.94
N THR A 246 6.09 9.11 3.68
CA THR A 246 6.94 7.99 3.22
C THR A 246 8.30 8.02 3.92
N GLY A 247 8.91 9.20 4.07
CA GLY A 247 10.17 9.40 4.79
C GLY A 247 10.09 8.94 6.26
N VAL A 248 9.03 9.34 6.98
CA VAL A 248 8.81 8.97 8.38
C VAL A 248 8.67 7.45 8.57
N VAL A 249 8.09 6.74 7.60
CA VAL A 249 7.95 5.28 7.64
C VAL A 249 9.25 4.55 7.29
N LEU A 250 10.13 5.18 6.51
CA LEU A 250 11.43 4.62 6.12
C LEU A 250 12.48 4.77 7.23
N CYS A 251 12.46 5.89 7.96
CA CYS A 251 13.29 6.15 9.14
C CYS A 251 12.92 5.22 10.32
#